data_AF-A0A947ABK5-F1
#
_entry.id   AF-A0A947ABK5-F1
#
_cell.length_a   1.000
_cell.length_b   1.000
_cell.length_c   1.000
_cell.angle_alpha   90.00
_cell.angle_beta   90.00
_cell.angle_gamma   90.00
#
_symmetry.space_group_name_H-M   'P 1'
#
loop_
_entity.id
_entity.type
_entity.pdbx_description
1 polymer ?
#
loop_
_entity_poly.entity_id
_entity_poly.type
_entity_poly.pdbx_seq_one_letter_code
_entity_poly.pdbx_strand_id
1 'polypeptide(L)' 'AISPETFMFQQSVMILLGVVLGGMGKIPGVIIGAFALVLFPEVFREIGSMRMLVFAIVMLIIMLYRPEGIWPAKKS' A
#
# COMPACT_ATOMS: atom_id res chain seq x y z
N ALA A 1 18.92 -12.86 -10.58
CA ALA A 1 18.08 -12.98 -11.79
C ALA A 1 16.70 -12.46 -11.45
N ILE A 2 16.11 -11.61 -12.30
CA ILE A 2 14.71 -11.18 -12.13
C ILE A 2 13.87 -12.30 -12.73
N SER A 3 13.30 -13.15 -11.87
CA SER A 3 12.41 -14.22 -12.29
C SER A 3 11.02 -13.61 -12.59
N PRO A 4 10.37 -13.93 -13.73
CA PRO A 4 9.05 -13.40 -14.07
C PRO A 4 7.99 -13.67 -12.98
N GLU A 5 8.12 -14.80 -12.30
CA GLU A 5 7.27 -15.23 -11.20
C GLU A 5 7.35 -14.27 -9.99
N THR A 6 8.56 -13.81 -9.63
CA THR A 6 8.76 -12.86 -8.53
C THR A 6 8.12 -11.51 -8.82
N PHE A 7 8.16 -11.07 -10.09
CA PHE A 7 7.54 -9.81 -10.52
C PHE A 7 6.01 -9.87 -10.40
N MET A 8 5.39 -10.96 -10.85
CA MET A 8 3.93 -11.16 -10.76
C MET A 8 3.43 -11.22 -9.31
N PHE A 9 4.17 -11.90 -8.44
CA PHE A 9 3.85 -11.94 -7.01
C PHE A 9 3.98 -10.56 -6.36
N GLN A 10 5.09 -9.87 -6.60
CA GLN A 10 5.34 -8.56 -6.03
C GLN A 10 4.33 -7.51 -6.50
N GLN A 11 3.93 -7.53 -7.78
CA GLN A 11 2.87 -6.68 -8.30
C GLN A 11 1.51 -6.96 -7.64
N SER A 12 1.16 -8.24 -7.45
CA SER A 12 -0.10 -8.62 -6.80
C SER A 12 -0.17 -8.12 -5.37
N VAL A 13 0.94 -8.24 -4.61
CA VAL A 13 1.05 -7.70 -3.25
C VAL A 13 0.93 -6.18 -3.24
N MET A 14 1.59 -5.47 -4.18
CA MET A 14 1.46 -4.01 -4.29
C MET A 14 0.02 -3.58 -4.55
N ILE A 15 -0.69 -4.25 -5.45
CA ILE A 15 -2.10 -3.95 -5.74
C ILE A 15 -2.98 -4.19 -4.50
N LEU A 16 -2.79 -5.33 -3.83
CA LEU A 16 -3.52 -5.66 -2.60
C LEU A 16 -3.31 -4.58 -1.53
N LEU A 17 -2.06 -4.18 -1.30
CA LEU A 17 -1.69 -3.14 -0.34
C LEU A 17 -2.33 -1.79 -0.70
N GLY A 18 -2.44 -1.45 -1.99
CA GLY A 18 -3.00 -0.17 -2.43
C GLY A 18 -4.49 -0.07 -2.17
N VAL A 19 -5.19 -1.19 -2.38
CA VAL A 19 -6.62 -1.32 -2.08
C VAL A 19 -6.87 -1.32 -0.58
N VAL A 20 -6.04 -2.03 0.21
CA VAL A 20 -6.19 -2.07 1.67
C VAL A 20 -5.92 -0.70 2.29
N LEU A 21 -4.88 0.00 1.85
CA LEU A 21 -4.57 1.35 2.34
C LEU A 21 -5.63 2.37 1.90
N GLY A 22 -6.15 2.25 0.68
CA GLY A 22 -7.21 3.14 0.18
C GLY A 22 -8.61 2.88 0.76
N GLY A 23 -8.87 1.65 1.20
CA GLY A 23 -10.17 1.21 1.71
C GLY A 23 -11.06 0.61 0.63
N MET A 24 -11.61 -0.58 0.88
CA MET A 24 -12.44 -1.34 -0.08
C MET A 24 -13.79 -0.67 -0.41
N GLY A 25 -14.16 0.41 0.28
CA GLY A 25 -15.50 1.00 0.20
C GLY A 25 -15.72 2.04 -0.90
N LYS A 26 -14.69 2.73 -1.40
CA LYS A 26 -14.85 3.81 -2.40
C LYS A 26 -13.67 3.95 -3.36
N ILE A 27 -13.97 4.07 -4.66
CA ILE A 27 -13.01 4.32 -5.76
C ILE A 27 -12.01 5.46 -5.45
N PRO A 28 -12.42 6.66 -4.97
CA PRO A 28 -11.46 7.73 -4.67
C PRO A 28 -10.47 7.39 -3.55
N GLY A 29 -10.85 6.58 -2.56
CA GLY A 29 -9.95 6.13 -1.50
C GLY A 29 -8.86 5.21 -2.05
N VAL A 30 -9.23 4.27 -2.92
CA VAL A 30 -8.29 3.37 -3.61
C VAL A 30 -7.30 4.14 -4.49
N ILE A 31 -7.76 5.16 -5.23
CA ILE A 31 -6.88 5.99 -6.08
C ILE A 31 -5.82 6.71 -5.22
N ILE A 32 -6.24 7.34 -4.12
CA ILE A 32 -5.32 8.02 -3.20
C ILE A 32 -4.35 7.01 -2.56
N GLY A 33 -4.85 5.84 -2.17
CA GLY A 33 -4.04 4.80 -1.56
C GLY A 33 -3.00 4.20 -2.51
N ALA A 34 -3.36 3.97 -3.77
CA ALA A 34 -2.44 3.54 -4.81
C ALA A 34 -1.37 4.60 -5.10
N PHE A 35 -1.74 5.88 -5.14
CA PHE A 35 -0.79 6.99 -5.33
C PHE A 35 0.22 7.08 -4.17
N ALA A 36 -0.27 7.01 -2.93
CA ALA A 36 0.58 7.02 -1.75
C ALA A 36 1.55 5.82 -1.74
N LEU A 37 1.06 4.65 -2.15
CA LEU A 37 1.86 3.43 -2.24
C LEU A 37 3.06 3.53 -3.18
N VAL A 38 2.88 4.20 -4.32
CA VAL A 38 3.94 4.39 -5.31
C VAL A 38 4.89 5.49 -4.88
N LEU A 39 4.38 6.58 -4.32
CA LEU A 39 5.18 7.72 -3.88
C LEU A 39 6.02 7.41 -2.63
N PHE A 40 5.51 6.59 -1.72
CA PHE A 40 6.19 6.27 -0.47
C PHE A 40 7.62 5.73 -0.70
N PRO A 41 7.84 4.60 -1.40
CA PRO A 41 9.18 4.07 -1.62
C PRO A 41 10.08 5.01 -2.46
N GLU A 42 9.50 5.92 -3.25
CA GLU A 42 10.26 6.90 -4.04
C GLU A 42 10.76 8.07 -3.18
N VAL A 43 9.93 8.58 -2.26
CA VAL A 43 10.35 9.59 -1.27
C VAL A 43 11.40 9.02 -0.32
N PHE A 44 11.23 7.74 0.05
CA PHE A 44 12.17 7.02 0.91
C PHE A 44 13.31 6.34 0.13
N ARG A 45 13.56 6.73 -1.12
CA ARG A 45 14.62 6.13 -1.95
C ARG A 45 16.01 6.32 -1.33
N GLU A 46 16.24 7.41 -0.60
CA GLU A 46 17.55 7.76 -0.03
C GLU A 46 17.95 6.96 1.22
N ILE A 47 17.00 6.31 1.91
CA ILE A 47 17.30 5.44 3.07
C ILE A 47 17.72 4.01 2.67
N GLY A 48 17.90 3.74 1.38
CA GLY A 48 18.52 2.53 0.88
C GLY A 48 17.71 1.25 1.16
N SER A 49 18.37 0.20 1.66
CA SER A 49 17.77 -1.12 1.87
C SER A 49 16.67 -1.16 2.93
N MET A 50 16.69 -0.21 3.88
CA MET A 50 15.75 -0.15 4.99
C MET A 50 14.34 0.33 4.57
N ARG A 51 14.20 0.89 3.36
CA ARG A 51 12.92 1.40 2.82
C ARG A 51 11.78 0.39 2.90
N MET A 52 12.07 -0.89 2.61
CA MET A 52 11.05 -1.93 2.53
C MET A 52 10.55 -2.34 3.92
N LEU A 53 11.44 -2.29 4.93
CA LEU A 53 11.09 -2.47 6.34
C LEU A 53 10.23 -1.31 6.86
N VAL A 54 10.65 -0.06 6.61
CA VAL A 54 9.89 1.13 7.01
C VAL A 54 8.51 1.12 6.36
N PHE A 55 8.44 0.78 5.07
CA PHE A 55 7.19 0.62 4.34
C PHE A 55 6.26 -0.43 4.96
N ALA A 56 6.78 -1.62 5.29
CA ALA A 56 5.97 -2.67 5.92
C ALA A 56 5.44 -2.25 7.29
N ILE A 57 6.23 -1.55 8.11
CA ILE A 57 5.83 -1.04 9.42
C ILE A 57 4.75 0.04 9.28
N VAL A 58 4.94 1.01 8.38
CA VAL A 58 3.94 2.07 8.14
C VAL A 58 2.62 1.46 7.67
N MET A 59 2.68 0.48 6.76
CA MET A 59 1.49 -0.27 6.33
C MET A 59 0.78 -0.96 7.50
N LEU A 60 1.52 -1.64 8.36
CA LEU A 60 0.96 -2.31 9.54
C LEU A 60 0.27 -1.32 10.49
N ILE A 61 0.89 -0.16 10.72
CA ILE A 61 0.31 0.91 11.55
C ILE A 61 -1.00 1.41 10.92
N ILE A 62 -1.02 1.64 9.61
CA ILE A 62 -2.23 2.10 8.92
C ILE A 62 -3.35 1.05 9.03
N MET A 63 -3.03 -0.22 8.81
CA MET A 63 -3.97 -1.33 8.96
C MET A 63 -4.50 -1.46 10.39
N LEU A 64 -3.65 -1.20 11.40
CA LEU A 64 -4.03 -1.30 12.81
C LEU A 64 -4.92 -0.13 13.25
N TYR A 65 -4.63 1.09 12.82
CA TYR A 65 -5.38 2.28 13.21
C TYR A 65 -6.64 2.51 12.37
N ARG A 66 -6.66 2.06 11.10
CA ARG A 66 -7.74 2.31 10.14
C ARG A 66 -7.93 1.13 9.16
N PRO A 67 -8.40 -0.03 9.64
CA PRO A 67 -8.59 -1.23 8.79
C PRO A 67 -9.64 -1.06 7.68
N GLU A 68 -10.54 -0.07 7.80
CA GLU A 68 -11.52 0.26 6.75
C GLU A 68 -10.99 1.26 5.69
N GLY A 69 -9.74 1.70 5.82
CA GLY A 69 -9.11 2.69 4.94
C GLY A 69 -9.40 4.16 5.31
N ILE A 70 -9.01 5.06 4.40
CA ILE A 70 -9.09 6.52 4.61
C ILE A 70 -10.55 6.99 4.65
N TRP A 71 -11.45 6.32 3.93
CA TRP A 71 -12.87 6.66 3.87
C TRP A 71 -13.74 5.56 4.48
N PRO A 72 -14.52 5.82 5.56
CA PRO A 72 -15.38 4.81 6.16
C PRO A 72 -16.44 4.33 5.17
N ALA A 73 -16.58 3.01 5.01
CA ALA A 73 -17.71 2.45 4.29
C ALA A 73 -18.97 2.81 5.06
N LYS A 74 -19.86 3.61 4.47
CA LYS A 74 -21.17 3.87 5.05
C LYS A 74 -21.89 2.52 5.11
N LYS A 75 -21.99 1.93 6.31
CA LYS A 75 -22.95 0.85 6.58
C LYS A 75 -24.33 1.44 6.28
N SER A 76 -24.88 1.10 5.12
CA SER A 76 -26.31 1.24 4.86
C SER A 76 -27.03 0.08 5.52
#